data_AF-A0A426QJP3-F1
#
_entry.id   AF-A0A426QJP3-F1
#
_cell.length_a   1.000
_cell.length_b   1.000
_cell.length_c   1.000
_cell.angle_alpha   90.00
_cell.angle_beta   90.00
_cell.angle_gamma   90.00
#
_symmetry.space_group_name_H-M   'P 1'
#
loop_
_entity.id
_entity.type
_entity.pdbx_description
1 polymer ?
#
loop_
_entity_poly.entity_id
_entity_poly.type
_entity_poly.pdbx_seq_one_letter_code
_entity_poly.pdbx_strand_id
1 'polypeptide(L)'
;MIKMQLKPEQGGDGMATLKQALLGGLVFGGFAVQAGAVPVNLNYTAPLDQPITLDAGTYAITPSGAGGDFLYDAYIVWSSTSGCDQTGANCTNGWRWGVNLRDASGGGGDAVFSYFSGLWSTAAGALAEAQSAGPHEFSLNTNQTLYFYFSDSNFSDNTGGVSFDLSRVDDQPPPITPVPEPYTLALFGAGLAGLALGRRRR
;
A
#
# COMPACT_ATOMS: atom_id res chain seq x y z
N MET A 1 -14.41 -7.85 47.22
CA MET A 1 -15.58 -6.94 47.26
C MET A 1 -15.11 -5.65 47.94
N ILE A 2 -14.62 -4.67 47.16
CA ILE A 2 -13.95 -3.47 47.67
C ILE A 2 -14.82 -2.26 47.32
N LYS A 3 -15.37 -1.60 48.35
CA LYS A 3 -16.11 -0.33 48.23
C LYS A 3 -15.10 0.81 48.25
N MET A 4 -14.88 1.45 47.10
CA MET A 4 -14.20 2.75 47.02
C MET A 4 -15.25 3.87 47.08
N GLN A 5 -15.10 4.71 48.10
CA GLN A 5 -15.88 5.93 48.36
C GLN A 5 -15.33 7.07 47.49
N LEU A 6 -16.20 7.74 46.73
CA LEU A 6 -15.90 8.97 46.00
C LEU A 6 -16.17 10.18 46.90
N LYS A 7 -15.18 11.06 47.02
CA LYS A 7 -15.29 12.37 47.67
C LYS A 7 -15.65 13.42 46.60
N PRO A 8 -16.68 14.26 46.78
CA PRO A 8 -16.90 15.42 45.92
C PRO A 8 -16.12 16.62 46.47
N GLU A 9 -15.33 17.28 45.63
CA GLU A 9 -14.83 18.63 45.91
C GLU A 9 -15.51 19.63 44.99
N GLN A 10 -15.99 20.70 45.62
CA GLN A 10 -16.79 21.76 45.05
C GLN A 10 -15.93 22.89 44.50
N GLY A 11 -16.49 23.57 43.50
CA GLY A 11 -16.67 25.03 43.56
C GLY A 11 -15.43 25.89 43.40
N GLY A 12 -15.24 26.38 42.18
CA GLY A 12 -14.34 27.49 41.88
C GLY A 12 -14.90 28.32 40.74
N ASP A 13 -15.85 29.20 41.07
CA ASP A 13 -16.35 30.27 40.21
C ASP A 13 -15.20 31.25 39.91
N GLY A 14 -14.87 31.38 38.62
CA GLY A 14 -13.86 32.29 38.12
C GLY A 14 -14.33 32.95 36.82
N MET A 15 -15.23 33.92 36.95
CA MET A 15 -15.58 34.87 35.89
C MET A 15 -14.32 35.61 35.42
N ALA A 16 -13.86 35.30 34.21
CA ALA A 16 -12.94 36.15 33.45
C ALA A 16 -13.60 36.52 32.12
N THR A 17 -13.95 37.80 32.03
CA THR A 17 -14.51 38.50 30.88
C THR A 17 -13.57 38.39 29.68
N LEU A 18 -13.84 37.46 28.76
CA LEU A 18 -13.08 37.35 27.51
C LEU A 18 -13.73 38.23 26.43
N LYS A 19 -12.98 39.26 26.06
CA LYS A 19 -13.28 40.21 24.98
C LYS A 19 -13.60 39.45 23.68
N GLN A 20 -14.73 39.80 23.07
CA GLN A 20 -15.07 39.43 21.69
C GLN A 20 -13.96 39.93 20.75
N ALA A 21 -13.09 39.01 20.34
CA ALA A 21 -12.22 39.20 19.19
C ALA A 21 -12.98 38.74 17.95
N LEU A 22 -13.20 39.66 17.02
CA LEU A 22 -13.62 39.40 15.65
C LEU A 22 -12.60 38.42 15.02
N LEU A 23 -12.91 37.11 15.01
CA LEU A 23 -12.20 36.15 14.18
C LEU A 23 -12.79 36.23 12.77
N GLY A 24 -12.04 36.89 11.88
CA GLY A 24 -12.23 36.74 10.44
C GLY A 24 -12.08 35.26 10.09
N GLY A 25 -13.14 34.68 9.55
CA GLY A 25 -13.17 33.31 9.05
C GLY A 25 -12.20 33.17 7.90
N LEU A 26 -11.00 32.66 8.19
CA LEU A 26 -10.14 32.03 7.20
C LEU A 26 -10.85 30.73 6.79
N VAL A 27 -11.52 30.79 5.65
CA VAL A 27 -11.96 29.61 4.91
C VAL A 27 -10.68 28.90 4.48
N PHE A 28 -10.25 27.92 5.27
CA PHE A 28 -9.27 26.94 4.81
C PHE A 28 -9.95 26.14 3.71
N GLY A 29 -9.72 26.54 2.45
CA GLY A 29 -9.98 25.66 1.32
C GLY A 29 -9.16 24.40 1.53
N GLY A 30 -9.83 23.32 1.92
CA GLY A 30 -9.23 22.00 1.93
C GLY A 30 -8.80 21.70 0.51
N PHE A 31 -7.50 21.69 0.25
CA PHE A 31 -6.98 21.11 -0.97
C PHE A 31 -7.41 19.65 -0.95
N ALA A 32 -8.26 19.26 -1.90
CA ALA A 32 -8.50 17.85 -2.16
C ALA A 32 -7.13 17.25 -2.48
N VAL A 33 -6.62 16.41 -1.58
CA VAL A 33 -5.44 15.60 -1.87
C VAL A 33 -5.81 14.79 -3.09
N GLN A 34 -5.14 15.07 -4.21
CA GLN A 34 -5.29 14.28 -5.42
C GLN A 34 -5.02 12.83 -5.01
N ALA A 35 -5.93 11.93 -5.38
CA ALA A 35 -5.84 10.50 -5.09
C ALA A 35 -4.62 9.91 -5.82
N GLY A 36 -3.44 10.14 -5.25
CA GLY A 36 -2.21 9.47 -5.59
C GLY A 36 -2.06 8.30 -4.65
N ALA A 37 -1.65 7.17 -5.22
CA ALA A 37 -0.55 6.37 -4.70
C ALA A 37 0.06 6.90 -3.38
N VAL A 38 -0.27 6.26 -2.26
CA VAL A 38 0.33 6.55 -0.95
C VAL A 38 1.46 5.53 -0.72
N PRO A 39 2.74 5.97 -0.66
CA PRO A 39 3.82 5.06 -0.34
C PRO A 39 3.72 4.64 1.13
N VAL A 40 3.72 3.33 1.36
CA VAL A 40 3.71 2.73 2.70
C VAL A 40 5.01 1.95 2.89
N ASN A 41 5.70 2.21 4.01
CA ASN A 41 6.97 1.58 4.38
C ASN A 41 6.82 0.91 5.75
N LEU A 42 6.80 -0.43 5.77
CA LEU A 42 6.66 -1.23 6.97
C LEU A 42 8.01 -1.82 7.39
N ASN A 43 8.53 -1.37 8.53
CA ASN A 43 9.81 -1.81 9.09
C ASN A 43 9.67 -3.07 9.98
N TYR A 44 10.62 -3.99 9.93
CA TYR A 44 10.63 -5.26 10.69
C TYR A 44 10.49 -5.17 12.22
N THR A 45 10.67 -3.99 12.83
CA THR A 45 10.76 -3.82 14.29
C THR A 45 9.39 -3.58 14.95
N ALA A 46 9.06 -4.38 15.99
CA ALA A 46 7.89 -4.26 16.89
C ALA A 46 6.52 -4.51 16.20
N PRO A 47 5.37 -4.63 16.92
CA PRO A 47 4.08 -4.75 16.25
C PRO A 47 3.82 -3.45 15.47
N LEU A 48 4.01 -3.55 14.16
CA LEU A 48 3.62 -2.54 13.22
C LEU A 48 2.10 -2.46 13.28
N ASP A 49 1.63 -1.38 13.86
CA ASP A 49 0.25 -0.96 13.81
C ASP A 49 0.26 0.41 13.14
N GLN A 50 0.74 0.50 11.90
CA GLN A 50 0.70 1.75 11.17
C GLN A 50 -0.77 2.04 10.84
N PRO A 51 -1.40 3.06 11.47
CA PRO A 51 -2.79 3.35 11.22
C PRO A 51 -2.92 4.06 9.88
N ILE A 52 -3.83 3.59 9.04
CA ILE A 52 -4.26 4.32 7.85
C ILE A 52 -5.78 4.42 7.87
N THR A 53 -6.31 5.62 7.69
CA THR A 53 -7.76 5.80 7.57
C THR A 53 -8.11 5.83 6.09
N LEU A 54 -8.93 4.89 5.67
CA LEU A 54 -9.39 4.74 4.30
C LEU A 54 -10.91 4.95 4.25
N ASP A 55 -11.38 5.52 3.15
CA ASP A 55 -12.80 5.60 2.84
C ASP A 55 -13.32 4.24 2.35
N ALA A 56 -14.63 4.08 2.29
CA ALA A 56 -15.24 2.96 1.57
C ALA A 56 -14.80 2.96 0.09
N GLY A 57 -14.36 1.82 -0.42
CA GLY A 57 -13.83 1.67 -1.77
C GLY A 57 -12.97 0.42 -1.95
N THR A 58 -12.50 0.17 -3.17
CA THR A 58 -11.52 -0.88 -3.48
C THR A 58 -10.14 -0.28 -3.57
N TYR A 59 -9.19 -0.92 -2.91
CA TYR A 59 -7.79 -0.51 -2.84
C TYR A 59 -6.89 -1.59 -3.39
N ALA A 60 -5.82 -1.18 -4.07
CA ALA A 60 -4.77 -2.04 -4.57
C ALA A 60 -3.47 -1.78 -3.80
N ILE A 61 -2.85 -2.87 -3.36
CA ILE A 61 -1.50 -2.90 -2.79
C ILE A 61 -0.56 -3.34 -3.91
N THR A 62 0.32 -2.44 -4.36
CA THR A 62 1.31 -2.74 -5.41
C THR A 62 2.71 -2.89 -4.80
N PRO A 63 3.31 -4.09 -4.83
CA PRO A 63 4.65 -4.32 -4.29
C PRO A 63 5.70 -3.39 -4.89
N SER A 64 6.46 -2.70 -4.04
CA SER A 64 7.51 -1.75 -4.44
C SER A 64 8.80 -2.05 -3.70
N GLY A 65 9.91 -2.08 -4.43
CA GLY A 65 11.24 -2.23 -3.85
C GLY A 65 11.83 -0.92 -3.34
N ALA A 66 12.96 -1.01 -2.65
CA ALA A 66 13.71 0.14 -2.18
C ALA A 66 14.15 1.03 -3.36
N GLY A 67 13.80 2.32 -3.27
CA GLY A 67 14.05 3.32 -4.30
C GLY A 67 13.05 4.48 -4.23
N GLY A 68 13.52 5.71 -4.42
CA GLY A 68 12.66 6.90 -4.28
C GLY A 68 12.12 7.02 -2.85
N ASP A 69 10.79 6.98 -2.70
CA ASP A 69 10.08 7.06 -1.42
C ASP A 69 9.94 5.70 -0.70
N PHE A 70 10.35 4.60 -1.36
CA PHE A 70 10.28 3.24 -0.82
C PHE A 70 11.61 2.83 -0.19
N LEU A 71 11.56 2.20 0.99
CA LEU A 71 12.75 1.95 1.84
C LEU A 71 13.19 0.49 1.90
N TYR A 72 12.29 -0.44 1.58
CA TYR A 72 12.47 -1.87 1.85
C TYR A 72 12.01 -2.75 0.70
N ASP A 73 12.76 -3.80 0.42
CA ASP A 73 12.41 -4.82 -0.56
C ASP A 73 11.55 -5.94 0.04
N ALA A 74 12.02 -6.55 1.13
CA ALA A 74 11.37 -7.66 1.80
C ALA A 74 11.90 -7.77 3.24
N TYR A 75 11.31 -8.66 4.04
CA TYR A 75 11.71 -8.90 5.42
C TYR A 75 11.93 -10.38 5.69
N ILE A 76 12.70 -10.68 6.72
CA ILE A 76 12.87 -12.03 7.27
C ILE A 76 12.47 -11.99 8.73
N VAL A 77 11.75 -13.02 9.20
CA VAL A 77 11.34 -13.15 10.62
C VAL A 77 12.15 -14.18 11.40
N TRP A 78 13.35 -14.43 10.89
CA TRP A 78 14.30 -15.36 11.46
C TRP A 78 15.67 -14.70 11.35
N SER A 79 16.57 -15.07 12.26
CA SER A 79 17.97 -14.60 12.21
C SER A 79 18.75 -15.04 10.97
N SER A 80 18.24 -15.98 10.17
CA SER A 80 18.96 -16.52 9.01
C SER A 80 18.07 -17.17 7.95
N THR A 81 18.59 -17.19 6.72
CA THR A 81 18.02 -17.91 5.57
C THR A 81 18.56 -19.35 5.53
N SER A 82 17.71 -20.35 5.32
CA SER A 82 18.11 -21.76 5.16
C SER A 82 17.09 -22.61 4.39
N GLY A 83 17.55 -23.76 3.87
CA GLY A 83 16.69 -24.79 3.28
C GLY A 83 16.06 -24.42 1.94
N CYS A 84 16.69 -23.54 1.16
CA CYS A 84 16.23 -23.16 -0.18
C CYS A 84 16.60 -24.20 -1.22
N ASP A 85 15.86 -24.24 -2.32
CA ASP A 85 16.20 -25.01 -3.51
C ASP A 85 17.31 -24.33 -4.36
N GLN A 86 17.61 -24.90 -5.54
CA GLN A 86 18.67 -24.38 -6.43
C GLN A 86 18.34 -23.03 -7.06
N THR A 87 17.07 -22.62 -7.11
CA THR A 87 16.68 -21.30 -7.63
C THR A 87 16.65 -20.25 -6.52
N GLY A 88 16.87 -20.66 -5.27
CA GLY A 88 16.77 -19.80 -4.10
C GLY A 88 15.33 -19.57 -3.64
N ALA A 89 14.39 -20.37 -4.12
CA ALA A 89 13.00 -20.38 -3.67
C ALA A 89 12.79 -21.48 -2.60
N ASN A 90 11.54 -21.60 -2.13
CA ASN A 90 11.08 -22.69 -1.27
C ASN A 90 11.94 -22.90 -0.02
N CYS A 91 12.47 -21.81 0.54
CA CYS A 91 13.30 -21.88 1.74
C CYS A 91 12.49 -22.39 2.94
N THR A 92 13.14 -23.06 3.88
CA THR A 92 12.54 -23.37 5.19
C THR A 92 12.45 -22.11 6.04
N ASN A 93 13.54 -21.33 6.07
CA ASN A 93 13.59 -19.99 6.62
C ASN A 93 14.11 -19.06 5.54
N GLY A 94 13.46 -17.92 5.29
CA GLY A 94 13.91 -17.03 4.23
C GLY A 94 13.21 -15.68 4.24
N TRP A 95 13.68 -14.83 3.33
CA TRP A 95 13.06 -13.55 3.05
C TRP A 95 11.66 -13.75 2.49
N ARG A 96 10.75 -12.87 2.86
CA ARG A 96 9.37 -12.88 2.42
C ARG A 96 8.88 -11.49 2.13
N TRP A 97 8.03 -11.39 1.12
CA TRP A 97 7.19 -10.24 0.90
C TRP A 97 5.77 -10.62 1.29
N GLY A 98 5.14 -9.81 2.12
CA GLY A 98 3.80 -10.10 2.60
C GLY A 98 3.32 -9.06 3.58
N VAL A 99 2.02 -8.84 3.58
CA VAL A 99 1.38 -7.82 4.39
C VAL A 99 0.10 -8.40 4.96
N ASN A 100 -0.15 -8.09 6.23
CA ASN A 100 -1.43 -8.37 6.87
C ASN A 100 -2.10 -7.06 7.19
N LEU A 101 -3.42 -7.05 7.06
CA LEU A 101 -4.28 -5.92 7.33
C LEU A 101 -5.31 -6.34 8.36
N ARG A 102 -5.52 -5.53 9.40
CA ARG A 102 -6.62 -5.73 10.34
C ARG A 102 -7.38 -4.44 10.60
N ASP A 103 -8.64 -4.58 10.98
CA ASP A 103 -9.49 -3.45 11.36
C ASP A 103 -9.22 -2.99 12.80
N ALA A 104 -9.43 -1.70 13.05
CA ALA A 104 -9.27 -1.02 14.32
C ALA A 104 -10.32 -1.36 15.38
N SER A 105 -11.41 -2.05 15.01
CA SER A 105 -12.56 -2.35 15.87
C SER A 105 -12.27 -3.25 17.09
N GLY A 106 -10.99 -3.51 17.41
CA GLY A 106 -10.56 -3.57 18.82
C GLY A 106 -10.62 -4.93 19.51
N GLY A 107 -10.53 -6.03 18.78
CA GLY A 107 -10.64 -7.37 19.37
C GLY A 107 -9.69 -8.42 18.82
N GLY A 108 -8.42 -8.10 18.55
CA GLY A 108 -7.45 -9.09 18.05
C GLY A 108 -7.93 -9.86 16.81
N GLY A 109 -8.79 -9.22 16.00
CA GLY A 109 -9.60 -9.85 14.97
C GLY A 109 -8.78 -10.35 13.79
N ASP A 110 -9.37 -11.33 13.11
CA ASP A 110 -8.84 -11.96 11.90
C ASP A 110 -8.36 -10.91 10.88
N ALA A 111 -7.31 -11.26 10.14
CA ALA A 111 -6.82 -10.42 9.07
C ALA A 111 -7.94 -10.16 8.05
N VAL A 112 -8.25 -8.88 7.78
CA VAL A 112 -9.17 -8.45 6.72
C VAL A 112 -8.56 -8.75 5.36
N PHE A 113 -7.23 -8.71 5.28
CA PHE A 113 -6.45 -9.08 4.11
C PHE A 113 -5.11 -9.68 4.55
N SER A 114 -4.67 -10.74 3.87
CA SER A 114 -3.35 -11.33 4.07
C SER A 114 -2.80 -11.79 2.73
N TYR A 115 -1.56 -11.41 2.45
CA TYR A 115 -0.83 -11.88 1.28
C TYR A 115 0.60 -12.28 1.66
N PHE A 116 1.12 -13.28 0.97
CA PHE A 116 2.44 -13.86 1.18
C PHE A 116 3.00 -14.45 -0.12
N SER A 117 4.20 -14.01 -0.53
CA SER A 117 4.87 -14.43 -1.78
C SER A 117 5.77 -15.66 -1.65
N GLY A 118 5.71 -16.40 -0.54
CA GLY A 118 6.62 -17.51 -0.27
C GLY A 118 7.93 -17.09 0.40
N LEU A 119 8.86 -18.06 0.55
CA LEU A 119 10.16 -17.87 1.21
C LEU A 119 11.30 -17.97 0.22
N TRP A 120 12.18 -16.98 0.25
CA TRP A 120 13.24 -16.78 -0.72
C TRP A 120 14.60 -16.57 -0.05
N SER A 121 15.66 -16.90 -0.79
CA SER A 121 17.01 -16.83 -0.27
C SER A 121 17.51 -15.39 -0.08
N THR A 122 16.92 -14.45 -0.81
CA THR A 122 17.27 -13.03 -0.84
C THR A 122 16.03 -12.14 -0.79
N ALA A 123 16.18 -10.90 -0.31
CA ALA A 123 15.11 -9.91 -0.27
C ALA A 123 14.58 -9.57 -1.67
N ALA A 124 15.50 -9.38 -2.63
CA ALA A 124 15.16 -9.09 -4.02
C ALA A 124 14.35 -10.23 -4.68
N GLY A 125 14.67 -11.50 -4.37
CA GLY A 125 13.89 -12.64 -4.86
C GLY A 125 12.44 -12.64 -4.33
N ALA A 126 12.27 -12.36 -3.03
CA ALA A 126 10.95 -12.26 -2.43
C ALA A 126 10.10 -11.11 -3.00
N LEU A 127 10.73 -9.95 -3.26
CA LEU A 127 10.08 -8.82 -3.91
C LEU A 127 9.72 -9.14 -5.37
N ALA A 128 10.64 -9.72 -6.14
CA ALA A 128 10.40 -10.05 -7.54
C ALA A 128 9.19 -10.99 -7.70
N GLU A 129 9.03 -11.95 -6.79
CA GLU A 129 7.86 -12.82 -6.77
C GLU A 129 6.56 -12.07 -6.43
N ALA A 130 6.59 -11.16 -5.46
CA ALA A 130 5.42 -10.33 -5.17
C ALA A 130 5.05 -9.45 -6.38
N GLN A 131 6.04 -8.84 -7.03
CA GLN A 131 5.80 -8.02 -8.23
C GLN A 131 5.27 -8.85 -9.41
N SER A 132 5.70 -10.10 -9.55
CA SER A 132 5.20 -11.00 -10.60
C SER A 132 3.72 -11.37 -10.40
N ALA A 133 3.26 -11.42 -9.15
CA ALA A 133 1.86 -11.65 -8.79
C ALA A 133 0.95 -10.44 -9.07
N GLY A 134 1.53 -9.25 -9.26
CA GLY A 134 0.81 -8.01 -9.54
C GLY A 134 0.17 -7.36 -8.30
N PRO A 135 -0.67 -6.33 -8.50
CA PRO A 135 -1.36 -5.66 -7.39
C PRO A 135 -2.35 -6.59 -6.69
N HIS A 136 -2.49 -6.43 -5.38
CA HIS A 136 -3.47 -7.16 -4.58
C HIS A 136 -4.58 -6.27 -4.09
N GLU A 137 -5.82 -6.65 -4.38
CA GLU A 137 -6.98 -5.81 -4.12
C GLU A 137 -7.77 -6.25 -2.88
N PHE A 138 -8.32 -5.26 -2.16
CA PHE A 138 -9.29 -5.47 -1.09
C PHE A 138 -10.34 -4.36 -1.11
N SER A 139 -11.54 -4.64 -0.62
CA SER A 139 -12.65 -3.69 -0.60
C SER A 139 -13.11 -3.37 0.82
N LEU A 140 -13.44 -2.10 1.04
CA LEU A 140 -13.99 -1.58 2.28
C LEU A 140 -15.43 -1.13 2.04
N ASN A 141 -16.36 -1.63 2.84
CA ASN A 141 -17.78 -1.26 2.76
C ASN A 141 -18.10 0.03 3.52
N THR A 142 -17.23 0.41 4.46
CA THR A 142 -17.37 1.60 5.30
C THR A 142 -16.00 2.24 5.49
N ASN A 143 -16.00 3.55 5.76
CA ASN A 143 -14.79 4.25 6.18
C ASN A 143 -14.27 3.62 7.47
N GLN A 144 -12.99 3.25 7.49
CA GLN A 144 -12.38 2.60 8.65
C GLN A 144 -10.89 2.88 8.76
N THR A 145 -10.38 2.81 9.98
CA THR A 145 -8.95 2.82 10.26
C THR A 145 -8.43 1.40 10.24
N LEU A 146 -7.40 1.17 9.46
CA LEU A 146 -6.76 -0.11 9.27
C LEU A 146 -5.34 -0.10 9.82
N TYR A 147 -4.86 -1.27 10.21
CA TYR A 147 -3.51 -1.48 10.70
C TYR A 147 -2.79 -2.50 9.84
N PHE A 148 -1.69 -2.08 9.23
CA PHE A 148 -0.77 -2.97 8.53
C PHE A 148 0.25 -3.55 9.50
N TYR A 149 0.41 -4.88 9.49
CA TYR A 149 1.28 -5.57 10.45
C TYR A 149 1.99 -6.80 9.87
N PHE A 150 3.06 -7.21 10.57
CA PHE A 150 3.70 -8.52 10.40
C PHE A 150 3.32 -9.42 11.59
N SER A 151 3.05 -10.70 11.30
CA SER A 151 2.86 -11.70 12.34
C SER A 151 4.18 -12.39 12.64
N ASP A 152 4.60 -12.30 13.89
CA ASP A 152 5.75 -12.98 14.44
C ASP A 152 5.68 -13.04 15.98
N SER A 153 6.36 -14.01 16.57
CA SER A 153 6.46 -14.22 18.02
C SER A 153 7.72 -13.60 18.62
N ASN A 154 8.75 -13.31 17.82
CA ASN A 154 10.00 -12.73 18.29
C ASN A 154 10.53 -11.62 17.36
N PHE A 155 10.01 -10.41 17.50
CA PHE A 155 10.43 -9.29 16.65
C PHE A 155 11.92 -8.88 16.77
N SER A 156 12.66 -9.45 17.72
CA SER A 156 14.07 -9.09 17.95
C SER A 156 15.04 -9.71 16.94
N ASP A 157 14.67 -10.79 16.25
CA ASP A 157 15.50 -11.41 15.21
C ASP A 157 14.99 -11.15 13.79
N ASN A 158 14.01 -10.27 13.65
CA ASN A 158 13.54 -9.84 12.34
C ASN A 158 14.57 -8.91 11.68
N THR A 159 14.51 -8.78 10.36
CA THR A 159 15.33 -7.83 9.59
C THR A 159 14.60 -7.41 8.31
N GLY A 160 14.75 -6.16 7.87
CA GLY A 160 14.23 -5.67 6.58
C GLY A 160 12.87 -4.98 6.65
N GLY A 161 12.02 -5.15 5.66
CA GLY A 161 10.70 -4.52 5.67
C GLY A 161 9.99 -4.72 4.35
N VAL A 162 8.76 -4.25 4.23
CA VAL A 162 8.11 -4.18 2.90
C VAL A 162 7.73 -2.76 2.60
N SER A 163 7.85 -2.40 1.33
CA SER A 163 7.27 -1.17 0.81
C SER A 163 6.23 -1.51 -0.24
N PHE A 164 5.18 -0.70 -0.31
CA PHE A 164 4.17 -0.82 -1.34
C PHE A 164 3.51 0.51 -1.60
N ASP A 165 2.97 0.61 -2.80
CA ASP A 165 2.01 1.64 -3.14
C ASP A 165 0.62 1.19 -2.70
N LEU A 166 -0.08 2.05 -1.97
CA LEU A 166 -1.49 1.89 -1.69
C LEU A 166 -2.28 2.92 -2.49
N SER A 167 -3.11 2.45 -3.41
CA SER A 167 -3.98 3.32 -4.22
C SER A 167 -5.39 2.78 -4.29
N ARG A 168 -6.36 3.69 -4.46
CA ARG A 168 -7.74 3.31 -4.71
C ARG A 168 -7.89 2.90 -6.18
N VAL A 169 -8.52 1.77 -6.45
CA VAL A 169 -8.70 1.24 -7.81
C VAL A 169 -9.56 2.18 -8.65
N ASP A 170 -10.60 2.78 -8.08
CA ASP A 170 -11.50 3.70 -8.78
C ASP A 170 -10.81 4.99 -9.27
N ASP A 171 -9.68 5.35 -8.65
CA ASP A 171 -8.91 6.55 -8.98
C ASP A 171 -7.82 6.27 -10.04
N GLN A 172 -7.61 5.00 -10.40
CA GLN A 172 -6.63 4.64 -11.43
C GLN A 172 -7.16 5.00 -12.82
N PRO A 173 -6.37 5.67 -13.66
CA PRO A 173 -6.73 5.86 -15.07
C PRO A 173 -7.02 4.51 -15.72
N PRO A 174 -8.02 4.41 -16.62
CA PRO A 174 -8.27 3.16 -17.32
C PRO A 174 -7.00 2.68 -18.02
N PRO A 175 -6.72 1.36 -18.05
CA PRO A 175 -5.55 0.83 -18.72
C PRO A 175 -5.46 1.39 -20.13
N ILE A 176 -4.28 1.87 -20.52
CA ILE A 176 -4.03 2.29 -21.90
C ILE A 176 -4.08 1.02 -22.74
N THR A 177 -5.26 0.71 -23.26
CA THR A 177 -5.39 -0.34 -24.25
C THR A 177 -4.73 0.20 -25.52
N PRO A 178 -3.73 -0.49 -26.08
CA PRO A 178 -3.15 -0.05 -27.34
C PRO A 178 -4.29 -0.01 -28.35
N VAL A 179 -4.63 1.21 -28.78
CA VAL A 179 -5.61 1.40 -29.85
C VAL A 179 -5.01 0.67 -31.05
N PRO A 180 -5.71 -0.34 -31.62
CA PRO A 180 -5.22 -1.03 -32.80
C PRO A 180 -4.82 0.02 -33.82
N GLU A 181 -3.56 -0.03 -34.29
CA GLU A 181 -3.08 0.93 -35.28
C GLU A 181 -4.10 0.95 -36.42
N PRO A 182 -4.65 2.13 -36.76
CA PRO A 182 -5.71 2.16 -37.75
C PRO A 182 -5.13 1.62 -39.05
N TYR A 183 -5.83 0.64 -39.65
CA TYR A 183 -5.47 0.06 -40.95
C TYR A 183 -5.29 1.13 -42.04
N THR A 184 -5.71 2.38 -41.79
CA THR A 184 -5.44 3.55 -42.62
C THR A 184 -3.96 3.79 -42.84
N LEU A 185 -3.06 3.56 -41.87
CA LEU A 185 -1.62 3.70 -42.08
C LEU A 185 -1.08 2.62 -43.02
N ALA A 186 -1.55 1.37 -42.85
CA ALA A 186 -1.22 0.27 -43.75
C ALA A 186 -1.75 0.52 -45.18
N LEU A 187 -2.99 1.01 -45.31
CA LEU A 187 -3.59 1.35 -46.59
C LEU A 187 -2.92 2.56 -47.25
N PHE A 188 -2.54 3.58 -46.46
CA PHE A 188 -1.79 4.73 -46.94
C PHE A 188 -0.40 4.31 -47.44
N GLY A 189 0.31 3.48 -46.67
CA GLY A 189 1.59 2.90 -47.09
C GLY A 189 1.47 2.06 -48.36
N ALA A 190 0.47 1.19 -48.45
CA ALA A 190 0.19 0.40 -49.64
C ALA A 190 -0.17 1.28 -50.85
N GLY A 191 -0.94 2.35 -50.64
CA GLY A 191 -1.28 3.33 -51.67
C GLY A 191 -0.06 4.08 -52.21
N LEU A 192 0.83 4.55 -51.32
CA LEU A 192 2.09 5.19 -51.71
C LEU A 192 3.03 4.24 -52.45
N ALA A 193 3.15 2.99 -51.99
CA ALA A 193 3.92 1.97 -52.68
C ALA A 193 3.36 1.69 -54.08
N GLY A 194 2.04 1.60 -54.22
CA GLY A 194 1.36 1.45 -55.51
C GLY A 194 1.64 2.61 -56.47
N LEU A 195 1.57 3.86 -55.99
CA LEU A 195 1.88 5.05 -56.78
C LEU A 195 3.36 5.10 -57.22
N ALA A 196 4.29 4.78 -56.32
CA ALA A 196 5.72 4.75 -56.63
C ALA A 196 6.06 3.70 -57.69
N LEU A 197 5.46 2.50 -57.59
CA LEU A 197 5.62 1.44 -58.58
C LEU A 197 4.97 1.80 -59.93
N GLY A 198 3.81 2.47 -59.90
CA GLY A 198 3.11 2.93 -61.11
C GLY A 198 3.90 3.98 -61.90
N ARG A 199 4.62 4.88 -61.23
CA ARG A 199 5.43 5.93 -61.89
C ARG A 199 6.63 5.38 -62.66
N ARG A 200 7.18 4.21 -62.30
CA ARG A 200 8.33 3.59 -62.99
C ARG A 200 7.97 2.93 -64.33
N ARG A 201 6.69 2.74 -64.63
CA ARG A 201 6.22 2.06 -65.85
C ARG A 201 5.80 3.01 -66.97
N ARG A 202 5.82 4.32 -66.74
CA ARG A 202 5.61 5.36 -67.75
C ARG A 202 6.94 6.00 -68.10
#